data_AF-A0A7J4EAQ6-F1
#
_entry.id   AF-A0A7J4EAQ6-F1
#
_cell.length_a   1.000
_cell.length_b   1.000
_cell.length_c   1.000
_cell.angle_alpha   90.00
_cell.angle_beta   90.00
_cell.angle_gamma   90.00
#
_symmetry.space_group_name_H-M   'P 1'
#
loop_
_entity.id
_entity.type
_entity.pdbx_description
1 polymer ?
#
loop_
_entity_poly.entity_id
_entity_poly.type
_entity_poly.pdbx_seq_one_letter_code
_entity_poly.pdbx_strand_id
1 'polypeptide(L)'
;MPTIRELGMLKSDFGQAILLSAFIADFAIVLLVTVYTLHFKKGVTWETFLIALVFILFVAVYYVGKLVIWHYPERLSAWFKSDQPSEIGVRASFALLLVFVALSEIADVEAILGAFLAGVMLSLLFRGGTVLEQKLYGIGYGFLIPIFFINIGMHFDLGALAMRGIYLVPMLLLIAFVVKIAPSLLFLVRHSLRDSISAGVLLSSRMSLIIAMAAVGLELGLIDTAMESAIILLAIITSISCPTIFRRMHHKKKEEVV
;
A
#
# COMPACT_ATOMS: atom_id res chain seq x y z
N MET A 1 -3.99 -4.62 -7.24
CA MET A 1 -3.62 -4.08 -8.57
C MET A 1 -3.42 -5.18 -9.62
N PRO A 2 -2.51 -6.16 -9.48
CA PRO A 2 -2.17 -7.11 -10.55
C PRO A 2 -3.38 -7.90 -11.08
N THR A 3 -4.19 -8.47 -10.18
CA THR A 3 -5.38 -9.25 -10.56
C THR A 3 -6.42 -8.44 -11.34
N ILE A 4 -6.61 -7.16 -11.00
CA ILE A 4 -7.53 -6.24 -11.70
C ILE A 4 -6.96 -5.89 -13.08
N ARG A 5 -5.64 -5.73 -13.20
CA ARG A 5 -4.91 -5.50 -14.46
C ARG A 5 -5.03 -6.69 -15.40
N GLU A 6 -4.78 -7.90 -14.91
CA GLU A 6 -4.88 -9.14 -15.68
C GLU A 6 -6.30 -9.40 -16.21
N LEU A 7 -7.33 -9.05 -15.42
CA LEU A 7 -8.73 -9.17 -15.83
C LEU A 7 -9.21 -8.02 -16.73
N GLY A 8 -8.36 -7.06 -17.09
CA GLY A 8 -8.72 -5.92 -17.93
C GLY A 8 -9.69 -4.93 -17.26
N MET A 9 -9.86 -5.00 -15.94
CA MET A 9 -10.84 -4.22 -15.20
C MET A 9 -10.29 -2.87 -14.70
N LEU A 10 -9.04 -2.52 -15.02
CA LEU A 10 -8.43 -1.27 -14.52
C LEU A 10 -9.21 -0.01 -14.87
N LYS A 11 -9.91 0.01 -16.01
CA LYS A 11 -10.69 1.17 -16.46
C LYS A 11 -12.18 1.07 -16.15
N SER A 12 -12.64 -0.04 -15.57
CA SER A 12 -14.06 -0.19 -15.23
C SER A 12 -14.38 0.56 -13.94
N ASP A 13 -15.63 1.02 -13.81
CA ASP A 13 -16.10 1.70 -12.61
C ASP A 13 -15.89 0.85 -11.35
N PHE A 14 -16.15 -0.46 -11.45
CA PHE A 14 -15.94 -1.42 -10.37
C PHE A 14 -14.44 -1.57 -10.01
N GLY A 15 -13.57 -1.69 -11.02
CA GLY A 15 -12.13 -1.77 -10.78
C GLY A 15 -11.60 -0.50 -10.11
N GLN A 16 -12.00 0.67 -10.59
CA GLN A 16 -11.65 1.96 -10.01
C GLN A 16 -12.16 2.10 -8.56
N ALA A 17 -13.38 1.67 -8.27
CA ALA A 17 -13.93 1.68 -6.91
C ALA A 17 -13.10 0.82 -5.94
N ILE A 18 -12.70 -0.40 -6.37
CA ILE A 18 -11.82 -1.26 -5.55
C ILE A 18 -10.47 -0.58 -5.32
N LEU A 19 -9.86 -0.03 -6.37
CA LEU A 19 -8.53 0.59 -6.27
C LEU A 19 -8.54 1.81 -5.36
N LEU A 20 -9.55 2.67 -5.48
CA LEU A 20 -9.72 3.84 -4.63
C LEU A 20 -9.98 3.43 -3.18
N SER A 21 -10.84 2.44 -2.96
CA SER A 21 -11.12 1.91 -1.61
C SER A 21 -9.87 1.30 -0.97
N ALA A 22 -9.08 0.53 -1.73
CA ALA A 22 -7.81 -0.02 -1.27
C ALA A 22 -6.83 1.10 -0.89
N PHE A 23 -6.65 2.09 -1.76
CA PHE A 23 -5.75 3.22 -1.52
C PHE A 23 -6.14 4.02 -0.27
N ILE A 24 -7.43 4.33 -0.10
CA ILE A 24 -7.92 5.05 1.09
C ILE A 24 -7.70 4.22 2.34
N ALA A 25 -7.97 2.92 2.31
CA ALA A 25 -7.77 2.05 3.46
C ALA A 25 -6.29 1.93 3.85
N ASP A 26 -5.40 1.78 2.86
CA ASP A 26 -3.95 1.69 3.06
C ASP A 26 -3.37 3.02 3.58
N PHE A 27 -3.86 4.15 3.08
CA PHE A 27 -3.49 5.46 3.62
C PHE A 27 -3.99 5.66 5.04
N ALA A 28 -5.26 5.32 5.30
CA ALA A 28 -5.87 5.48 6.60
C ALA A 28 -5.17 4.65 7.68
N ILE A 29 -4.77 3.39 7.38
CA ILE A 29 -4.07 2.57 8.38
C ILE A 29 -2.69 3.14 8.72
N VAL A 30 -1.91 3.59 7.72
CA VAL A 30 -0.60 4.20 7.97
C VAL A 30 -0.74 5.46 8.81
N LEU A 31 -1.74 6.30 8.49
CA LEU A 31 -2.03 7.51 9.27
C LEU A 31 -2.48 7.18 10.69
N LEU A 32 -3.37 6.20 10.88
CA LEU A 32 -3.85 5.78 12.19
C LEU A 32 -2.75 5.19 13.06
N VAL A 33 -1.89 4.34 12.51
CA VAL A 33 -0.73 3.77 13.24
C VAL A 33 0.22 4.90 13.64
N THR A 34 0.50 5.83 12.72
CA THR A 34 1.36 6.99 13.03
C THR A 34 0.79 7.81 14.20
N VAL A 35 -0.51 8.13 14.16
CA VAL A 35 -1.18 8.87 15.25
C VAL A 35 -1.18 8.07 16.55
N TYR A 36 -1.42 6.77 16.47
CA TYR A 36 -1.41 5.87 17.63
C TYR A 36 -0.04 5.83 18.30
N THR A 37 1.03 5.60 17.53
CA THR A 37 2.41 5.53 18.05
C THR A 37 2.80 6.82 18.77
N LEU A 38 2.48 7.99 18.21
CA LEU A 38 2.75 9.27 18.87
C LEU A 38 1.96 9.45 20.16
N HIS A 39 0.67 9.13 20.14
CA HIS A 39 -0.17 9.32 21.31
C HIS A 39 0.25 8.41 22.48
N PHE A 40 0.53 7.14 22.19
CA PHE A 40 0.86 6.15 23.23
C PHE A 40 2.30 6.25 23.75
N LYS A 41 3.29 6.54 22.89
CA LYS A 41 4.69 6.65 23.35
C LYS A 41 4.98 7.94 24.11
N LYS A 42 4.35 9.06 23.72
CA LYS A 42 4.84 10.40 24.07
C LYS A 42 3.79 11.29 24.75
N GLY A 43 2.53 10.86 24.83
CA GLY A 43 1.42 11.71 25.26
C GLY A 43 1.12 12.82 24.24
N VAL A 44 0.06 13.62 24.46
CA VAL A 44 -0.22 14.81 23.62
C VAL A 44 0.79 15.90 23.95
N THR A 45 1.98 15.77 23.36
CA THR A 45 3.12 16.68 23.50
C THR A 45 3.27 17.49 22.21
N TRP A 46 4.13 18.52 22.21
CA TRP A 46 4.48 19.32 21.03
C TRP A 46 4.90 18.46 19.81
N GLU A 47 5.39 17.25 20.06
CA GLU A 47 5.80 16.28 19.04
C GLU A 47 4.62 15.76 18.19
N THR A 48 3.38 15.77 18.69
CA THR A 48 2.20 15.45 17.86
C THR A 48 2.00 16.48 16.74
N PHE A 49 2.46 17.73 16.91
CA PHE A 49 2.48 18.73 15.84
C PHE A 49 3.53 18.43 14.75
N LEU A 50 4.48 17.51 14.96
CA LEU A 50 5.46 17.13 13.94
C LEU A 50 4.83 16.34 12.79
N ILE A 51 3.72 15.62 13.02
CA ILE A 51 2.90 15.09 11.90
C ILE A 51 2.45 16.25 11.01
N ALA A 52 1.94 17.33 11.61
CA ALA A 52 1.47 18.48 10.86
C ALA A 52 2.63 19.10 10.06
N LEU A 53 3.86 19.09 10.58
CA LEU A 53 5.06 19.50 9.84
C LEU A 53 5.27 18.66 8.57
N VAL A 54 5.15 17.33 8.63
CA VAL A 54 5.28 16.45 7.44
C VAL A 54 4.23 16.80 6.39
N PHE A 55 2.99 17.02 6.80
CA PHE A 55 1.90 17.41 5.88
C PHE A 55 2.07 18.84 5.35
N ILE A 56 2.51 19.80 6.17
CA ILE A 56 2.80 21.18 5.74
C ILE A 56 3.93 21.17 4.71
N LEU A 57 5.00 20.42 4.98
CA LEU A 57 6.11 20.27 4.04
C LEU A 57 5.68 19.55 2.77
N PHE A 58 4.84 18.52 2.85
CA PHE A 58 4.23 17.91 1.68
C PHE A 58 3.50 18.96 0.83
N VAL A 59 2.65 19.78 1.44
CA VAL A 59 1.93 20.85 0.73
C VAL A 59 2.90 21.89 0.15
N ALA A 60 3.92 22.30 0.89
CA ALA A 60 4.93 23.26 0.41
C ALA A 60 5.71 22.71 -0.79
N VAL A 61 6.22 21.48 -0.70
CA VAL A 61 6.93 20.80 -1.79
C VAL A 61 6.02 20.61 -3.00
N TYR A 62 4.74 20.30 -2.80
CA TYR A 62 3.75 20.22 -3.87
C TYR A 62 3.59 21.55 -4.61
N TYR A 63 3.39 22.65 -3.89
CA TYR A 63 3.24 23.97 -4.51
C TYR A 63 4.51 24.44 -5.21
N VAL A 64 5.68 24.25 -4.60
CA VAL A 64 6.97 24.56 -5.21
C VAL A 64 7.18 23.71 -6.47
N GLY A 65 6.93 22.41 -6.39
CA GLY A 65 7.02 21.50 -7.53
C GLY A 65 6.10 21.91 -8.67
N LYS A 66 4.85 22.26 -8.37
CA LYS A 66 3.88 22.76 -9.35
C LYS A 66 4.33 24.08 -9.98
N LEU A 67 4.88 25.00 -9.20
CA LEU A 67 5.39 26.29 -9.68
C LEU A 67 6.59 26.09 -10.63
N VAL A 68 7.51 25.20 -10.27
CA VAL A 68 8.68 24.86 -11.09
C VAL A 68 8.26 24.19 -12.40
N ILE A 69 7.29 23.26 -12.37
CA ILE A 69 6.71 22.63 -13.56
C ILE A 69 6.06 23.69 -14.47
N TRP A 70 5.30 24.62 -13.88
CA TRP A 70 4.65 25.70 -14.62
C TRP A 70 5.65 26.65 -15.29
N HIS A 71 6.77 26.95 -14.62
CA HIS A 71 7.77 27.89 -15.12
C HIS A 71 8.73 27.27 -16.16
N TYR A 72 8.92 25.94 -16.13
CA TYR A 72 9.81 25.22 -17.07
C TYR A 72 9.14 24.02 -17.76
N PRO A 73 8.02 24.21 -18.49
CA PRO A 73 7.24 23.11 -19.05
C PRO A 73 8.01 22.31 -20.11
N GLU A 74 8.86 22.98 -20.91
CA GLU A 74 9.63 22.33 -21.98
C GLU A 74 10.81 21.50 -21.47
N ARG A 75 11.47 21.93 -20.38
CA ARG A 75 12.59 21.19 -19.78
C ARG A 75 12.10 19.99 -18.98
N LEU A 76 11.00 20.14 -18.23
CA LEU A 76 10.47 19.04 -17.43
C LEU A 76 9.72 18.01 -18.27
N SER A 77 8.99 18.39 -19.32
CA SER A 77 8.38 17.41 -20.23
C SER A 77 9.43 16.58 -20.98
N ALA A 78 10.62 17.14 -21.22
CA ALA A 78 11.74 16.42 -21.83
C ALA A 78 12.32 15.34 -20.90
N TRP A 79 12.36 15.56 -19.58
CA TRP A 79 12.89 14.60 -18.59
C TRP A 79 12.11 13.28 -18.50
N PHE A 80 10.90 13.24 -19.06
CA PHE A 80 10.02 12.07 -19.10
C PHE A 80 9.84 11.48 -20.50
N LYS A 81 10.47 12.05 -21.54
CA LYS A 81 10.52 11.43 -22.88
C LYS A 81 11.60 10.35 -22.92
N SER A 82 11.31 9.27 -23.64
CA SER A 82 12.07 8.02 -23.64
C SER A 82 13.53 8.11 -24.13
N ASP A 83 13.96 9.25 -24.68
CA ASP A 83 15.24 9.43 -25.38
C ASP A 83 16.30 10.21 -24.57
N GLN A 84 16.13 10.40 -23.26
CA GLN A 84 17.12 11.13 -22.45
C GLN A 84 18.07 10.17 -21.68
N PRO A 85 19.39 10.18 -21.96
CA PRO A 85 20.37 9.23 -21.40
C PRO A 85 20.53 9.26 -19.87
N SER A 86 19.99 10.27 -19.18
CA SER A 86 20.37 10.60 -17.80
C SER A 86 19.46 10.01 -16.73
N GLU A 87 18.40 9.28 -17.09
CA GLU A 87 17.45 8.64 -16.14
C GLU A 87 16.99 9.56 -15.00
N ILE A 88 16.89 10.87 -15.29
CA ILE A 88 16.65 11.90 -14.28
C ILE A 88 15.33 11.68 -13.53
N GLY A 89 14.29 11.18 -14.21
CA GLY A 89 13.00 10.87 -13.58
C GLY A 89 13.13 9.85 -12.44
N VAL A 90 13.95 8.81 -12.62
CA VAL A 90 14.20 7.79 -11.58
C VAL A 90 14.96 8.41 -10.42
N ARG A 91 16.04 9.16 -10.71
CA ARG A 91 16.85 9.84 -9.68
C ARG A 91 16.03 10.83 -8.86
N ALA A 92 15.20 11.63 -9.52
CA ALA A 92 14.30 12.57 -8.85
C ALA A 92 13.26 11.86 -7.99
N SER A 93 12.71 10.72 -8.46
CA SER A 93 11.79 9.89 -7.67
C SER A 93 12.44 9.34 -6.40
N PHE A 94 13.67 8.85 -6.50
CA PHE A 94 14.44 8.38 -5.34
C PHE A 94 14.83 9.52 -4.40
N ALA A 95 15.26 10.66 -4.93
CA ALA A 95 15.54 11.84 -4.11
C ALA A 95 14.29 12.29 -3.33
N LEU A 96 13.14 12.32 -3.99
CA LEU A 96 11.86 12.65 -3.36
C LEU A 96 11.50 11.64 -2.27
N LEU A 97 11.65 10.34 -2.55
CA LEU A 97 11.44 9.26 -1.57
C LEU A 97 12.35 9.45 -0.35
N LEU A 98 13.64 9.66 -0.55
CA LEU A 98 14.60 9.85 0.54
C LEU A 98 14.31 11.11 1.36
N VAL A 99 13.92 12.21 0.71
CA VAL A 99 13.52 13.44 1.41
C VAL A 99 12.33 13.17 2.31
N PHE A 100 11.25 12.54 1.81
CA PHE A 100 10.09 12.28 2.65
C PHE A 100 10.35 11.24 3.74
N VAL A 101 11.17 10.21 3.48
CA VAL A 101 11.58 9.24 4.51
C VAL A 101 12.42 9.93 5.59
N ALA A 102 13.37 10.77 5.22
CA ALA A 102 14.17 11.53 6.19
C ALA A 102 13.31 12.52 6.98
N LEU A 103 12.33 13.15 6.36
CA LEU A 103 11.36 14.01 7.06
C LEU A 103 10.50 13.21 8.03
N SER A 104 10.08 12.00 7.65
CA SER A 104 9.38 11.09 8.56
C SER A 104 10.23 10.76 9.77
N GLU A 105 11.51 10.43 9.58
CA GLU A 105 12.43 10.12 10.67
C GLU A 105 12.66 11.33 11.60
N ILE A 106 12.87 12.53 11.03
CA ILE A 106 13.03 13.78 11.81
C ILE A 106 11.77 14.11 12.61
N ALA A 107 10.60 13.83 12.04
CA ALA A 107 9.31 14.02 12.71
C ALA A 107 8.97 12.87 13.66
N ASP A 108 9.83 11.85 13.79
CA ASP A 108 9.64 10.64 14.59
C ASP A 108 8.31 9.93 14.27
N VAL A 109 8.00 9.84 12.97
CA VAL A 109 6.84 9.13 12.43
C VAL A 109 7.28 7.97 11.55
N GLU A 110 6.37 7.02 11.35
CA GLU A 110 6.64 5.84 10.51
C GLU A 110 7.16 6.22 9.12
N ALA A 111 8.32 5.68 8.74
CA ALA A 111 8.95 5.93 7.43
C ALA A 111 8.04 5.54 6.24
N ILE A 112 7.12 4.59 6.46
CA ILE A 112 6.12 4.15 5.48
C ILE A 112 5.21 5.31 5.07
N LEU A 113 4.88 6.22 6.00
CA LEU A 113 4.08 7.42 5.70
C LEU A 113 4.83 8.34 4.72
N GLY A 114 6.11 8.58 4.96
CA GLY A 114 6.96 9.39 4.08
C GLY A 114 7.06 8.79 2.68
N ALA A 115 7.33 7.48 2.59
CA ALA A 115 7.38 6.78 1.31
C ALA A 115 6.04 6.85 0.55
N PHE A 116 4.91 6.74 1.26
CA PHE A 116 3.58 6.88 0.67
C PHE A 116 3.35 8.30 0.14
N LEU A 117 3.66 9.33 0.92
CA LEU A 117 3.54 10.73 0.52
C LEU A 117 4.43 11.06 -0.69
N ALA A 118 5.65 10.53 -0.75
CA ALA A 118 6.52 10.68 -1.92
C ALA A 118 5.87 10.10 -3.19
N GLY A 119 5.26 8.92 -3.09
CA GLY A 119 4.54 8.30 -4.22
C GLY A 119 3.32 9.12 -4.66
N VAL A 120 2.53 9.64 -3.72
CA VAL A 120 1.41 10.54 -4.01
C VAL A 120 1.90 11.81 -4.69
N MET A 121 2.95 12.44 -4.16
CA MET A 121 3.58 13.63 -4.74
C MET A 121 4.01 13.38 -6.19
N LEU A 122 4.68 12.27 -6.44
CA LEU A 122 5.09 11.87 -7.78
C LEU A 122 3.89 11.72 -8.72
N SER A 123 2.81 11.08 -8.27
CA SER A 123 1.59 10.90 -9.06
C SER A 123 0.84 12.20 -9.37
N LEU A 124 0.90 13.18 -8.46
CA LEU A 124 0.25 14.49 -8.63
C LEU A 124 1.03 15.42 -9.54
N LEU A 125 2.36 15.44 -9.40
CA LEU A 125 3.24 16.31 -10.17
C LEU A 125 3.51 15.77 -11.58
N PHE A 126 3.58 14.44 -11.74
CA PHE A 126 3.99 13.81 -12.99
C PHE A 126 2.87 12.91 -13.54
N ARG A 127 1.85 13.54 -14.12
CA ARG A 127 0.75 12.84 -14.80
C ARG A 127 1.24 12.27 -16.15
N GLY A 128 1.17 10.95 -16.32
CA GLY A 128 1.30 10.30 -17.64
C GLY A 128 2.66 9.67 -18.00
N GLY A 129 3.60 9.54 -17.06
CA GLY A 129 4.90 8.91 -17.30
C GLY A 129 4.88 7.38 -17.25
N THR A 130 4.29 6.71 -18.25
CA THR A 130 4.23 5.22 -18.31
C THR A 130 5.61 4.57 -18.24
N VAL A 131 6.64 5.22 -18.81
CA VAL A 131 8.03 4.74 -18.79
C VAL A 131 8.64 4.82 -17.39
N LEU A 132 8.43 5.93 -16.67
CA LEU A 132 8.91 6.04 -15.29
C LEU A 132 8.21 5.02 -14.39
N GLU A 133 6.89 4.87 -14.53
CA GLU A 133 6.13 3.87 -13.77
C GLU A 133 6.69 2.45 -14.01
N GLN A 134 6.98 2.09 -15.25
CA GLN A 134 7.61 0.80 -15.58
C GLN A 134 8.98 0.62 -14.94
N LYS A 135 9.83 1.65 -14.96
CA LYS A 135 11.17 1.61 -14.34
C LYS A 135 11.07 1.46 -12.82
N LEU A 136 10.18 2.23 -12.18
CA LEU A 136 9.92 2.13 -10.74
C LEU A 136 9.31 0.77 -10.38
N TYR A 137 8.44 0.20 -11.22
CA TYR A 137 7.97 -1.18 -11.03
C TYR A 137 9.09 -2.20 -11.16
N GLY A 138 10.02 -2.04 -12.09
CA GLY A 138 11.20 -2.91 -12.19
C GLY A 138 12.01 -2.91 -10.90
N ILE A 139 12.25 -1.74 -10.30
CA ILE A 139 13.00 -1.62 -9.05
C ILE A 139 12.19 -2.14 -7.85
N GLY A 140 10.91 -1.77 -7.76
CA GLY A 140 10.03 -2.19 -6.67
C GLY A 140 9.75 -3.70 -6.70
N TYR A 141 9.11 -4.19 -7.75
CA TYR A 141 8.72 -5.60 -7.88
C TYR A 141 9.88 -6.53 -8.19
N GLY A 142 10.91 -6.07 -8.91
CA GLY A 142 12.04 -6.90 -9.29
C GLY A 142 13.12 -7.01 -8.20
N PHE A 143 13.22 -6.05 -7.27
CA PHE A 143 14.32 -6.00 -6.30
C PHE A 143 13.88 -5.75 -4.86
N LEU A 144 13.24 -4.61 -4.56
CA LEU A 144 12.94 -4.21 -3.18
C LEU A 144 11.90 -5.11 -2.49
N ILE A 145 10.81 -5.43 -3.18
CA ILE A 145 9.73 -6.27 -2.66
C ILE A 145 10.22 -7.70 -2.38
N PRO A 146 10.98 -8.38 -3.27
CA PRO A 146 11.58 -9.67 -2.97
C PRO A 146 12.47 -9.66 -1.72
N ILE A 147 13.34 -8.66 -1.55
CA ILE A 147 14.22 -8.56 -0.36
C ILE A 147 13.40 -8.40 0.91
N PHE A 148 12.35 -7.58 0.88
CA PHE A 148 11.41 -7.43 2.00
C PHE A 148 10.78 -8.77 2.40
N PHE A 149 10.30 -9.56 1.43
CA PHE A 149 9.72 -10.88 1.73
C PHE A 149 10.75 -11.91 2.21
N ILE A 150 11.99 -11.86 1.72
CA ILE A 150 13.08 -12.69 2.25
C ILE A 150 13.34 -12.33 3.72
N ASN A 151 13.44 -11.04 4.04
CA ASN A 151 13.66 -10.58 5.41
C ASN A 151 12.54 -11.06 6.35
N ILE A 152 11.28 -10.88 5.97
CA ILE A 152 10.13 -11.39 6.73
C ILE A 152 10.20 -12.91 6.89
N GLY A 153 10.49 -13.62 5.81
CA GLY A 153 10.58 -15.08 5.83
C GLY A 153 11.67 -15.60 6.76
N MET A 154 12.76 -14.85 6.92
CA MET A 154 13.83 -15.20 7.88
C MET A 154 13.42 -14.98 9.33
N HIS A 155 12.59 -13.97 9.62
CA HIS A 155 12.10 -13.68 10.98
C HIS A 155 10.85 -14.49 11.36
N PHE A 156 10.25 -15.20 10.41
CA PHE A 156 9.07 -16.02 10.64
C PHE A 156 9.38 -17.22 11.54
N ASP A 157 8.94 -17.16 12.80
CA ASP A 157 9.13 -18.21 13.79
C ASP A 157 8.01 -19.26 13.73
N LEU A 158 8.32 -20.38 13.08
CA LEU A 158 7.46 -21.57 13.00
C LEU A 158 7.21 -22.23 14.36
N GLY A 159 8.17 -22.18 15.27
CA GLY A 159 8.07 -22.78 16.60
C GLY A 159 7.07 -22.03 17.48
N ALA A 160 7.19 -20.70 17.52
CA ALA A 160 6.24 -19.83 18.22
C ALA A 160 4.82 -19.96 17.64
N LEU A 161 4.72 -20.05 16.31
CA LEU A 161 3.45 -20.28 15.63
C LEU A 161 2.83 -21.63 16.01
N ALA A 162 3.59 -22.73 15.95
CA ALA A 162 3.06 -24.07 16.22
C ALA A 162 2.59 -24.23 17.67
N MET A 163 3.31 -23.64 18.63
CA MET A 163 2.98 -23.76 20.06
C MET A 163 1.78 -22.92 20.47
N ARG A 164 1.67 -21.68 19.97
CA ARG A 164 0.68 -20.70 20.48
C ARG A 164 -0.11 -19.99 19.40
N GLY A 165 0.51 -19.71 18.25
CA GLY A 165 -0.10 -18.90 17.20
C GLY A 165 -1.06 -19.66 16.27
N ILE A 166 -1.00 -20.99 16.18
CA ILE A 166 -1.73 -21.75 15.16
C ILE A 166 -3.25 -21.63 15.30
N TYR A 167 -3.76 -21.54 16.53
CA TYR A 167 -5.18 -21.35 16.82
C TYR A 167 -5.67 -19.94 16.47
N LEU A 168 -4.76 -18.95 16.43
CA LEU A 168 -5.08 -17.57 16.05
C LEU A 168 -5.37 -17.46 14.55
N VAL A 169 -4.71 -18.27 13.72
CA VAL A 169 -4.82 -18.19 12.25
C VAL A 169 -6.27 -18.31 11.73
N PRO A 170 -7.07 -19.34 12.08
CA PRO A 170 -8.45 -19.42 11.63
C PRO A 170 -9.33 -18.28 12.15
N MET A 171 -9.10 -17.82 13.40
CA MET A 171 -9.81 -16.67 13.95
C MET A 171 -9.47 -15.38 13.19
N LEU A 172 -8.19 -15.14 12.93
CA LEU A 172 -7.69 -14.01 12.16
C LEU A 172 -8.19 -14.03 10.71
N LEU A 173 -8.28 -15.21 10.09
CA LEU A 173 -8.89 -15.36 8.76
C LEU A 173 -10.34 -14.94 8.77
N LEU A 174 -11.12 -15.43 9.74
CA LEU A 174 -12.53 -15.08 9.87
C LEU A 174 -12.71 -13.57 10.07
N ILE A 175 -11.96 -12.97 11.00
CA ILE A 175 -11.96 -11.51 11.21
C ILE A 175 -11.54 -10.78 9.93
N ALA A 176 -10.50 -11.26 9.26
CA ALA A 176 -9.96 -10.62 8.07
C ALA A 176 -10.99 -10.56 6.94
N PHE A 177 -11.77 -11.62 6.75
CA PHE A 177 -12.85 -11.65 5.78
C PHE A 177 -14.05 -10.83 6.23
N VAL A 178 -14.49 -10.93 7.49
CA VAL A 178 -15.66 -10.19 7.99
C VAL A 178 -15.45 -8.68 7.87
N VAL A 179 -14.30 -8.17 8.32
CA VAL A 179 -13.98 -6.73 8.32
C VAL A 179 -13.82 -6.17 6.90
N LYS A 180 -13.68 -7.00 5.87
CA LYS A 180 -13.58 -6.56 4.47
C LYS A 180 -14.83 -6.82 3.65
N ILE A 181 -15.48 -7.97 3.83
CA ILE A 181 -16.70 -8.34 3.13
C ILE A 181 -17.90 -7.55 3.64
N ALA A 182 -18.01 -7.32 4.95
CA ALA A 182 -19.14 -6.55 5.47
C ALA A 182 -19.16 -5.10 4.94
N PRO A 183 -18.04 -4.33 4.97
CA PRO A 183 -18.02 -3.01 4.36
C PRO A 183 -18.10 -3.03 2.83
N SER A 184 -17.63 -4.09 2.16
CA SER A 184 -17.72 -4.18 0.71
C SER A 184 -19.17 -4.33 0.22
N LEU A 185 -20.13 -4.64 1.11
CA LEU A 185 -21.56 -4.58 0.80
C LEU A 185 -22.03 -3.15 0.48
N LEU A 186 -21.27 -2.11 0.84
CA LEU A 186 -21.54 -0.74 0.37
C LEU A 186 -21.48 -0.64 -1.17
N PHE A 187 -20.77 -1.54 -1.84
CA PHE A 187 -20.76 -1.58 -3.30
C PHE A 187 -22.09 -2.05 -3.91
N LEU A 188 -23.04 -2.61 -3.13
CA LEU A 188 -24.36 -2.99 -3.63
C LEU A 188 -25.16 -1.80 -4.19
N VAL A 189 -24.83 -0.58 -3.77
CA VAL A 189 -25.49 0.64 -4.26
C VAL A 189 -25.30 0.80 -5.78
N ARG A 190 -24.19 0.31 -6.34
CA ARG A 190 -23.85 0.45 -7.77
C ARG A 190 -23.51 -0.86 -8.48
N HIS A 191 -23.33 -1.95 -7.75
CA HIS A 191 -22.84 -3.23 -8.27
C HIS A 191 -23.64 -4.41 -7.72
N SER A 192 -23.48 -5.60 -8.31
CA SER A 192 -24.20 -6.79 -7.84
C SER A 192 -23.68 -7.27 -6.48
N LEU A 193 -24.48 -8.09 -5.78
CA LEU A 193 -24.05 -8.76 -4.55
C LEU A 193 -22.77 -9.58 -4.77
N ARG A 194 -22.68 -10.27 -5.91
CA ARG A 194 -21.52 -11.07 -6.31
C ARG A 194 -20.28 -10.19 -6.50
N ASP A 195 -20.43 -9.05 -7.16
CA ASP A 195 -19.33 -8.09 -7.34
C ASP A 195 -18.89 -7.53 -5.99
N SER A 196 -19.83 -7.15 -5.14
CA SER A 196 -19.57 -6.59 -3.80
C SER A 196 -18.84 -7.58 -2.89
N ILE A 197 -19.25 -8.85 -2.87
CA ILE A 197 -18.54 -9.91 -2.13
C ILE A 197 -17.16 -10.16 -2.74
N SER A 198 -17.06 -10.23 -4.07
CA SER A 198 -15.77 -10.43 -4.74
C SER A 198 -14.78 -9.31 -4.44
N ALA A 199 -15.26 -8.06 -4.36
CA ALA A 199 -14.46 -6.91 -3.96
C ALA A 199 -13.94 -7.07 -2.52
N GLY A 200 -14.79 -7.46 -1.58
CA GLY A 200 -14.39 -7.73 -0.19
C GLY A 200 -13.35 -8.84 -0.06
N VAL A 201 -13.53 -9.93 -0.82
CA VAL A 201 -12.53 -11.01 -0.91
C VAL A 201 -11.22 -10.48 -1.46
N LEU A 202 -11.23 -9.73 -2.56
CA LEU A 202 -10.01 -9.20 -3.17
C LEU A 202 -9.32 -8.17 -2.26
N LEU A 203 -10.07 -7.31 -1.60
CA LEU A 203 -9.57 -6.34 -0.60
C LEU A 203 -9.04 -7.02 0.68
N SER A 204 -9.33 -8.31 0.87
CA SER A 204 -8.73 -9.13 1.92
C SER A 204 -7.37 -9.71 1.54
N SER A 205 -6.97 -9.61 0.26
CA SER A 205 -5.65 -10.02 -0.22
C SER A 205 -4.59 -9.05 0.29
N ARG A 206 -4.05 -9.33 1.47
CA ARG A 206 -3.04 -8.49 2.14
C ARG A 206 -1.67 -9.11 1.92
N MET A 207 -0.66 -8.30 1.63
CA MET A 207 0.69 -8.83 1.42
C MET A 207 1.73 -8.00 2.17
N SER A 208 2.08 -6.81 1.68
CA SER A 208 3.22 -6.06 2.23
C SER A 208 2.88 -5.25 3.48
N LEU A 209 1.82 -4.44 3.44
CA LEU A 209 1.51 -3.49 4.51
C LEU A 209 1.15 -4.18 5.83
N ILE A 210 0.35 -5.24 5.82
CA ILE A 210 -0.04 -5.92 7.07
C ILE A 210 1.17 -6.52 7.79
N ILE A 211 2.16 -7.02 7.04
CA ILE A 211 3.35 -7.61 7.63
C ILE A 211 4.25 -6.52 8.19
N ALA A 212 4.44 -5.42 7.45
CA ALA A 212 5.18 -4.27 7.95
C ALA A 212 4.56 -3.73 9.26
N MET A 213 3.23 -3.64 9.32
CA MET A 213 2.52 -3.21 10.54
C MET A 213 2.64 -4.24 11.68
N ALA A 214 2.73 -5.54 11.38
CA ALA A 214 2.96 -6.56 12.39
C ALA A 214 4.37 -6.42 13.00
N ALA A 215 5.38 -6.20 12.17
CA ALA A 215 6.76 -5.95 12.62
C ALA A 215 6.82 -4.70 13.52
N VAL A 216 6.22 -3.59 13.07
CA VAL A 216 6.08 -2.38 13.91
C VAL A 216 5.34 -2.70 15.20
N GLY A 217 4.24 -3.44 15.14
CA GLY A 217 3.49 -3.85 16.34
C GLY A 217 4.32 -4.67 17.33
N LEU A 218 5.21 -5.54 16.83
CA LEU A 218 6.11 -6.32 17.66
C LEU A 218 7.20 -5.44 18.29
N GLU A 219 7.81 -4.54 17.51
CA GLU A 219 8.80 -3.57 18.00
C GLU A 219 8.23 -2.65 19.08
N LEU A 220 6.95 -2.30 18.95
CA LEU A 220 6.19 -1.52 19.93
C LEU A 220 5.75 -2.34 21.16
N GLY A 221 5.92 -3.66 21.15
CA GLY A 221 5.45 -4.56 22.21
C GLY A 221 3.93 -4.71 22.28
N LEU A 222 3.20 -4.37 21.21
CA LEU A 222 1.74 -4.48 21.12
C LEU A 222 1.28 -5.90 20.82
N ILE A 223 2.11 -6.66 20.13
CA ILE A 223 1.90 -8.07 19.80
C ILE A 223 3.13 -8.87 20.19
N ASP A 224 2.94 -10.17 20.40
CA ASP A 224 4.05 -11.11 20.60
C ASP A 224 4.47 -11.78 19.29
N THR A 225 5.60 -12.49 19.32
CA THR A 225 6.14 -13.21 18.16
C THR A 225 5.16 -14.26 17.61
N ALA A 226 4.33 -14.87 18.47
CA ALA A 226 3.33 -15.84 18.04
C ALA A 226 2.23 -15.19 17.19
N MET A 227 1.75 -14.01 17.59
CA MET A 227 0.79 -13.21 16.83
C MET A 227 1.40 -12.64 15.55
N GLU A 228 2.64 -12.16 15.58
CA GLU A 228 3.36 -11.70 14.37
C GLU A 228 3.45 -12.84 13.34
N SER A 229 3.94 -14.02 13.73
CA SER A 229 3.98 -15.19 12.85
C SER A 229 2.58 -15.57 12.34
N ALA A 230 1.54 -15.52 13.19
CA ALA A 230 0.18 -15.80 12.75
C ALA A 230 -0.32 -14.80 11.69
N ILE A 231 0.04 -13.51 11.81
CA ILE A 231 -0.28 -12.47 10.82
C ILE A 231 0.50 -12.69 9.51
N ILE A 232 1.76 -13.09 9.57
CA ILE A 232 2.56 -13.43 8.38
C ILE A 232 1.90 -14.61 7.65
N LEU A 233 1.54 -15.68 8.35
CA LEU A 233 0.87 -16.83 7.74
C LEU A 233 -0.50 -16.44 7.16
N LEU A 234 -1.28 -15.60 7.86
CA LEU A 234 -2.53 -15.02 7.34
C LEU A 234 -2.29 -14.28 6.02
N ALA A 235 -1.25 -13.45 5.93
CA ALA A 235 -0.92 -12.70 4.71
C ALA A 235 -0.55 -13.65 3.56
N ILE A 236 0.21 -14.71 3.82
CA ILE A 236 0.54 -15.73 2.82
C ILE A 236 -0.73 -16.42 2.32
N ILE A 237 -1.60 -16.89 3.22
CA ILE A 237 -2.83 -17.61 2.86
C ILE A 237 -3.76 -16.71 2.05
N THR A 238 -4.00 -15.48 2.51
CA THR A 238 -4.93 -14.55 1.85
C THR A 238 -4.39 -14.04 0.51
N SER A 239 -3.08 -13.79 0.39
CA SER A 239 -2.47 -13.34 -0.87
C SER A 239 -2.54 -14.37 -2.00
N ILE A 240 -2.57 -15.67 -1.68
CA ILE A 240 -2.73 -16.74 -2.67
C ILE A 240 -4.22 -17.04 -2.94
N SER A 241 -5.01 -17.16 -1.88
CA SER A 241 -6.41 -17.61 -1.99
C SER A 241 -7.34 -16.53 -2.53
N CYS A 242 -7.23 -15.28 -2.08
CA CYS A 242 -8.17 -14.22 -2.42
C CYS A 242 -8.17 -13.86 -3.92
N PRO A 243 -7.01 -13.65 -4.59
CA PRO A 243 -6.98 -13.44 -6.04
C PRO A 243 -7.56 -14.62 -6.83
N THR A 244 -7.30 -15.85 -6.38
CA THR A 244 -7.81 -17.07 -7.00
C THR A 244 -9.33 -17.15 -6.92
N ILE A 245 -9.90 -16.88 -5.74
CA ILE A 245 -11.36 -16.84 -5.53
C ILE A 245 -11.98 -15.71 -6.36
N PHE A 246 -11.40 -14.51 -6.34
CA PHE A 246 -11.85 -13.37 -7.14
C PHE A 246 -11.90 -13.72 -8.63
N ARG A 247 -10.84 -14.35 -9.16
CA ARG A 247 -10.79 -14.79 -10.56
C ARG A 247 -11.89 -15.79 -10.88
N ARG A 248 -12.12 -16.80 -10.04
CA ARG A 248 -13.23 -17.77 -10.24
C ARG A 248 -14.60 -17.08 -10.21
N MET A 249 -14.76 -16.06 -9.37
CA MET A 249 -15.93 -15.20 -9.32
C MET A 249 -16.02 -14.21 -10.50
N HIS A 250 -15.12 -14.19 -11.47
CA HIS A 250 -15.23 -13.31 -12.65
C HIS A 250 -15.03 -14.04 -13.98
N HIS A 251 -14.43 -15.23 -13.97
CA HIS A 251 -14.19 -16.06 -15.15
C HIS A 251 -15.49 -16.58 -15.83
N LYS A 252 -16.62 -16.63 -15.10
CA LYS A 252 -17.90 -17.14 -15.63
C LYS A 252 -18.63 -16.21 -16.62
N LYS A 253 -18.07 -15.06 -17.00
CA LYS A 253 -18.73 -14.08 -17.90
C LYS A 253 -18.18 -14.09 -19.34
N LYS A 254 -17.29 -15.02 -19.69
CA LYS A 254 -16.64 -15.10 -21.02
C LYS A 254 -17.23 -16.18 -21.95
N GLU A 255 -18.24 -16.94 -21.52
CA GLU A 255 -18.83 -18.06 -22.30
C GLU A 255 -20.17 -17.74 -23.00
N GLU A 256 -20.70 -16.51 -22.89
CA GLU A 256 -21.92 -16.11 -23.60
C GLU A 256 -21.67 -14.93 -24.55
N VAL A 257 -20.78 -15.12 -25.52
CA VAL A 257 -20.82 -14.42 -26.81
C VAL A 257 -20.28 -15.37 -27.89
N VAL A 258 -21.16 -16.21 -28.43
CA VAL A 258 -21.03 -16.80 -29.78
C VAL A 258 -22.37 -16.65 -30.46
#